data_AF-A0A833J2X3-F1
#
_entry.id   AF-A0A833J2X3-F1
#
_cell.length_a   1.000
_cell.length_b   1.000
_cell.length_c   1.000
_cell.angle_alpha   90.00
_cell.angle_beta   90.00
_cell.angle_gamma   90.00
#
_symmetry.space_group_name_H-M   'P 1'
#
loop_
_entity.id
_entity.type
_entity.pdbx_description
1 polymer ?
#
loop_
_entity_poly.entity_id
_entity_poly.type
_entity_poly.pdbx_seq_one_letter_code
_entity_poly.pdbx_strand_id
1 'polypeptide(L)'
;MTQALLKPAQNETRLPAISGGIPVAPARTAALIGYLHNSLEPIPGNFRRYALSGANEPTPEQRALLVARRQEIDDGLAGADEVTVREQVGILRSSMATSQISPEAMKLARQGFIMVLGRYPAWAVVETAMRFLDGRAGNKVYAPTAAEMAEVCRALISEPLAERARINAILDAEVYHLPTEAERAEVARRHEEFVREAAKAADPRRMRVGEEPAGAEAIERAAAERRLAELQAEAERSAAGSDGAVEPASAGQDEESSQ
;
A
#
# COMPACT_ATOMS: atom_id res chain seq x y z
N MET A 1 -0.35 27.24 18.98
CA MET A 1 -1.73 26.72 19.14
C MET A 1 -2.71 27.74 18.58
N THR A 2 -3.67 27.31 17.76
CA THR A 2 -4.64 28.19 17.09
C THR A 2 -5.91 28.40 17.92
N GLN A 3 -6.40 29.64 18.01
CA GLN A 3 -7.54 30.02 18.89
C GLN A 3 -8.85 29.25 18.62
N ALA A 4 -9.03 28.70 17.41
CA ALA A 4 -10.26 27.99 17.00
C ALA A 4 -10.60 26.77 17.87
N LEU A 5 -9.62 26.16 18.55
CA LEU A 5 -9.84 24.97 19.37
C LEU A 5 -10.52 25.25 20.72
N LEU A 6 -10.49 26.50 21.21
CA LEU A 6 -10.82 26.87 22.60
C LEU A 6 -12.29 27.23 22.87
N LYS A 7 -13.17 27.28 21.87
CA LYS A 7 -14.60 27.60 22.09
C LYS A 7 -15.42 26.34 22.46
N PRO A 8 -16.32 26.41 23.47
CA PRO A 8 -17.27 25.34 23.77
C PRO A 8 -18.28 25.19 22.63
N ALA A 9 -18.84 23.99 22.48
CA ALA A 9 -19.81 23.69 21.44
C ALA A 9 -21.23 24.17 21.82
N GLN A 10 -22.00 24.63 20.83
CA GLN A 10 -23.44 24.79 20.92
C GLN A 10 -24.10 23.68 20.07
N ASN A 11 -25.19 23.09 20.58
CA ASN A 11 -25.96 22.10 19.84
C ASN A 11 -26.87 22.79 18.83
N GLU A 12 -26.49 22.81 17.54
CA GLU A 12 -27.42 23.08 16.45
C GLU A 12 -28.06 21.77 15.96
N THR A 13 -29.28 21.49 16.41
CA THR A 13 -30.08 20.36 15.91
C THR A 13 -30.68 20.72 14.55
N ARG A 14 -30.26 20.06 13.46
CA ARG A 14 -30.84 20.24 12.11
C ARG A 14 -30.93 18.94 11.30
N LEU A 15 -32.14 18.50 10.99
CA LEU A 15 -32.54 17.66 9.85
C LEU A 15 -34.05 17.89 9.58
N PRO A 16 -34.61 17.57 8.41
CA PRO A 16 -33.97 17.06 7.18
C PRO A 16 -34.07 18.08 6.01
N ALA A 17 -33.97 17.58 4.77
CA ALA A 17 -34.03 18.33 3.49
C ALA A 17 -32.84 19.28 3.24
N ILE A 18 -31.69 18.70 2.89
CA ILE A 18 -30.46 19.43 2.55
C ILE A 18 -30.52 19.99 1.12
N SER A 19 -31.26 21.09 0.91
CA SER A 19 -31.14 21.88 -0.33
C SER A 19 -29.74 22.53 -0.40
N GLY A 20 -29.00 22.23 -1.46
CA GLY A 20 -27.60 22.68 -1.64
C GLY A 20 -26.52 21.63 -1.33
N GLY A 21 -26.89 20.43 -0.84
CA GLY A 21 -25.94 19.35 -0.54
C GLY A 21 -25.21 19.50 0.79
N ILE A 22 -24.39 18.49 1.13
CA ILE A 22 -23.75 18.33 2.45
C ILE A 22 -23.11 19.65 2.90
N PRO A 23 -23.50 20.20 4.06
CA PRO A 23 -22.98 21.49 4.51
C PRO A 23 -21.46 21.42 4.73
N VAL A 24 -20.77 22.53 4.49
CA VAL A 24 -19.33 22.64 4.71
C VAL A 24 -19.03 22.41 6.20
N ALA A 25 -18.01 21.59 6.49
CA ALA A 25 -17.62 21.26 7.85
C ALA A 25 -17.38 22.53 8.69
N PRO A 26 -17.91 22.63 9.93
CA PRO A 26 -17.67 23.76 10.81
C PRO A 26 -16.16 24.03 10.95
N ALA A 27 -15.73 25.29 10.92
CA ALA A 27 -14.31 25.64 10.79
C ALA A 27 -13.38 25.00 11.84
N ARG A 28 -13.88 24.74 13.05
CA ARG A 28 -13.19 23.99 14.11
C ARG A 28 -12.97 22.51 13.72
N THR A 29 -14.00 21.87 13.18
CA THR A 29 -13.96 20.47 12.69
C THR A 29 -13.07 20.35 11.45
N ALA A 30 -13.19 21.28 10.49
CA ALA A 30 -12.32 21.30 9.31
C ALA A 30 -10.83 21.46 9.70
N ALA A 31 -10.52 22.37 10.62
CA ALA A 31 -9.16 22.56 11.14
C ALA A 31 -8.65 21.34 11.92
N LEU A 32 -9.51 20.67 12.69
CA LEU A 32 -9.19 19.43 13.41
C LEU A 32 -8.86 18.29 12.45
N ILE A 33 -9.69 18.07 11.42
CA ILE A 33 -9.45 17.07 10.37
C ILE A 33 -8.12 17.36 9.67
N GLY A 34 -7.87 18.62 9.26
CA GLY A 34 -6.61 19.00 8.61
C GLY A 34 -5.38 18.79 9.50
N TYR A 35 -5.45 19.16 10.78
CA TYR A 35 -4.36 18.98 11.74
C TYR A 35 -4.03 17.50 11.98
N LEU A 36 -5.05 16.69 12.30
CA LEU A 36 -4.84 15.27 12.61
C LEU A 36 -4.46 14.47 11.36
N HIS A 37 -5.07 14.73 10.20
CA HIS A 37 -4.72 14.06 8.95
C HIS A 37 -3.26 14.35 8.53
N ASN A 38 -2.80 15.59 8.70
CA ASN A 38 -1.40 15.95 8.43
C ASN A 38 -0.41 15.43 9.50
N SER A 39 -0.92 14.82 10.57
CA SER A 39 -0.14 14.16 11.62
C SER A 39 -0.13 12.63 11.47
N LEU A 40 -0.76 12.07 10.42
CA LEU A 40 -0.78 10.63 10.13
C LEU A 40 0.54 10.16 9.51
N GLU A 41 1.13 9.12 10.10
CA GLU A 41 2.35 8.48 9.60
C GLU A 41 1.99 7.16 8.90
N PRO A 42 2.48 6.89 7.67
CA PRO A 42 2.21 5.63 6.97
C PRO A 42 3.03 4.49 7.59
N ILE A 43 2.38 3.36 7.90
CA ILE A 43 3.06 2.24 8.58
C ILE A 43 3.94 1.49 7.57
N PRO A 44 5.26 1.29 7.86
CA PRO A 44 6.16 0.55 6.98
C PRO A 44 5.63 -0.84 6.64
N GLY A 45 5.60 -1.17 5.35
CA GLY A 45 5.07 -2.44 4.84
C GLY A 45 3.53 -2.52 4.76
N ASN A 46 2.77 -1.57 5.29
CA ASN A 46 1.31 -1.57 5.19
C ASN A 46 0.72 -0.23 4.75
N PHE A 47 0.68 -0.04 3.43
CA PHE A 47 0.14 1.15 2.74
C PHE A 47 -1.36 1.46 3.00
N ARG A 48 -2.08 0.63 3.77
CA ARG A 48 -3.49 0.84 4.13
C ARG A 48 -3.70 1.24 5.59
N ARG A 49 -2.65 1.24 6.42
CA ARG A 49 -2.75 1.55 7.86
C ARG A 49 -1.88 2.76 8.17
N TYR A 50 -2.45 3.67 8.95
CA TYR A 50 -1.80 4.89 9.42
C TYR A 50 -1.61 4.80 10.93
N ALA A 51 -0.57 5.46 11.41
CA ALA A 51 -0.28 5.62 12.82
C ALA A 51 -0.41 7.09 13.25
N LEU A 52 -0.76 7.30 14.52
CA LEU A 52 -0.66 8.58 15.20
C LEU A 52 0.27 8.41 16.41
N SER A 53 1.16 9.37 16.63
CA SER A 53 1.82 9.52 17.94
C SER A 53 0.76 9.85 18.99
N GLY A 54 0.84 9.28 20.19
CA GLY A 54 -0.09 9.55 21.30
C GLY A 54 -0.20 11.03 21.70
N ALA A 55 0.80 11.85 21.37
CA ALA A 55 0.73 13.31 21.53
C ALA A 55 -0.32 13.99 20.60
N ASN A 56 -0.73 13.29 19.54
CA ASN A 56 -1.76 13.68 18.57
C ASN A 56 -3.00 12.76 18.61
N GLU A 57 -3.18 11.95 19.66
CA GLU A 57 -4.38 11.13 19.80
C GLU A 57 -5.63 12.03 19.94
N PRO A 58 -6.70 11.83 19.15
CA PRO A 58 -7.92 12.63 19.27
C PRO A 58 -8.61 12.38 20.62
N THR A 59 -8.78 13.45 21.42
CA THR A 59 -9.50 13.39 22.70
C THR A 59 -10.93 12.86 22.54
N PRO A 60 -11.62 12.38 23.59
CA PRO A 60 -12.99 11.86 23.48
C PRO A 60 -13.97 12.83 22.80
N GLU A 61 -13.83 14.14 23.05
CA GLU A 61 -14.64 15.18 22.44
C GLU A 61 -14.28 15.39 20.95
N GLN A 62 -12.99 15.30 20.61
CA GLN A 62 -12.53 15.38 19.22
C GLN A 62 -12.97 14.16 18.41
N ARG A 63 -12.86 12.95 18.99
CA ARG A 63 -13.37 11.71 18.39
C ARG A 63 -14.90 11.76 18.23
N ALA A 64 -15.64 12.32 19.19
CA ALA A 64 -17.08 12.54 19.06
C ALA A 64 -17.44 13.52 17.93
N LEU A 65 -16.72 14.65 17.80
CA LEU A 65 -16.91 15.60 16.69
C LEU A 65 -16.62 14.97 15.31
N LEU A 66 -15.56 14.15 15.21
CA LEU A 66 -15.22 13.42 13.98
C LEU A 66 -16.28 12.37 13.62
N VAL A 67 -16.79 11.61 14.60
CA VAL A 67 -17.86 10.63 14.39
C VAL A 67 -19.18 11.31 13.98
N ALA A 68 -19.55 12.41 14.63
CA ALA A 68 -20.75 13.19 14.26
C ALA A 68 -20.65 13.74 12.83
N ARG A 69 -19.50 14.31 12.44
CA ARG A 69 -19.27 14.78 11.06
C ARG A 69 -19.25 13.64 10.05
N ARG A 70 -18.74 12.45 10.40
CA ARG A 70 -18.85 11.27 9.53
C ARG A 70 -20.30 10.89 9.30
N GLN A 71 -21.13 10.85 10.35
CA GLN A 71 -22.55 10.52 10.23
C GLN A 71 -23.29 11.53 9.34
N GLU A 72 -23.04 12.82 9.51
CA GLU A 72 -23.59 13.89 8.65
C GLU A 72 -23.24 13.70 7.16
N ILE A 73 -22.01 13.24 6.86
CA ILE A 73 -21.58 12.91 5.51
C ILE A 73 -22.22 11.61 5.01
N ASP A 74 -22.31 10.56 5.86
CA ASP A 74 -22.96 9.29 5.51
C ASP A 74 -24.45 9.48 5.20
N ASP A 75 -25.19 10.20 6.04
CA ASP A 75 -26.60 10.56 5.85
C ASP A 75 -26.79 11.38 4.57
N GLY A 76 -25.90 12.34 4.32
CA GLY A 76 -25.92 13.16 3.11
C GLY A 76 -25.43 12.45 1.84
N LEU A 77 -24.79 11.29 1.94
CA LEU A 77 -24.41 10.44 0.80
C LEU A 77 -25.43 9.32 0.52
N ALA A 78 -26.52 9.23 1.30
CA ALA A 78 -27.60 8.27 1.07
C ALA A 78 -28.21 8.42 -0.34
N GLY A 79 -28.31 7.29 -1.06
CA GLY A 79 -28.70 7.24 -2.47
C GLY A 79 -30.10 7.78 -2.76
N ALA A 80 -30.27 8.37 -3.95
CA ALA A 80 -31.54 8.93 -4.41
C ALA A 80 -32.60 7.85 -4.64
N ASP A 81 -33.84 8.16 -4.24
CA ASP A 81 -35.00 7.34 -4.51
C ASP A 81 -35.43 7.40 -6.00
N GLU A 82 -36.25 6.45 -6.43
CA GLU A 82 -36.71 6.40 -7.83
C GLU A 82 -37.57 7.59 -8.25
N VAL A 83 -38.28 8.25 -7.33
CA VAL A 83 -39.18 9.37 -7.66
C VAL A 83 -38.33 10.61 -7.95
N THR A 84 -37.38 10.95 -7.07
CA THR A 84 -36.40 12.03 -7.32
C THR A 84 -35.69 11.86 -8.66
N VAL A 85 -35.14 10.67 -8.94
CA VAL A 85 -34.44 10.43 -10.23
C VAL A 85 -35.39 10.59 -11.42
N ARG A 86 -36.62 10.07 -11.31
CA ARG A 86 -37.65 10.11 -12.37
C ARG A 86 -38.14 11.53 -12.66
N GLU A 87 -38.29 12.36 -11.63
CA GLU A 87 -38.69 13.76 -11.76
C GLU A 87 -37.59 14.59 -12.42
N GLN A 88 -36.36 14.54 -11.91
CA GLN A 88 -35.24 15.34 -12.44
C GLN A 88 -34.90 14.97 -13.89
N VAL A 89 -34.90 13.67 -14.23
CA VAL A 89 -34.73 13.20 -15.62
C VAL A 89 -35.95 13.55 -16.49
N GLY A 90 -37.15 13.57 -15.91
CA GLY A 90 -38.37 14.01 -16.59
C GLY A 90 -38.31 15.48 -17.01
N ILE A 91 -37.92 16.36 -16.08
CA ILE A 91 -37.73 17.80 -16.32
C ILE A 91 -36.71 18.00 -17.45
N LEU A 92 -35.50 17.46 -17.31
CA LEU A 92 -34.43 17.54 -18.33
C LEU A 92 -34.91 17.13 -19.73
N ARG A 93 -35.63 15.99 -19.84
CA ARG A 93 -36.10 15.46 -21.13
C ARG A 93 -37.34 16.17 -21.68
N SER A 94 -37.99 17.02 -20.88
CA SER A 94 -39.06 17.91 -21.33
C SER A 94 -38.55 19.30 -21.75
N SER A 95 -37.44 19.76 -21.18
CA SER A 95 -36.86 21.09 -21.42
C SER A 95 -35.75 21.12 -22.48
N MET A 96 -35.10 19.99 -22.77
CA MET A 96 -33.99 19.89 -23.72
C MET A 96 -34.35 18.99 -24.92
N ALA A 97 -33.63 19.14 -26.04
CA ALA A 97 -33.89 18.33 -27.23
C ALA A 97 -33.64 16.84 -26.96
N THR A 98 -34.57 15.98 -27.40
CA THR A 98 -34.47 14.53 -27.25
C THR A 98 -34.72 13.80 -28.58
N SER A 99 -33.98 12.72 -28.81
CA SER A 99 -34.28 11.79 -29.90
C SER A 99 -35.67 11.19 -29.72
N GLN A 100 -36.48 11.17 -30.77
CA GLN A 100 -37.75 10.45 -30.76
C GLN A 100 -37.48 8.95 -30.66
N ILE A 101 -38.08 8.31 -29.64
CA ILE A 101 -37.96 6.89 -29.32
C ILE A 101 -39.35 6.35 -28.95
N SER A 102 -39.57 5.04 -29.10
CA SER A 102 -40.88 4.45 -28.79
C SER A 102 -41.23 4.56 -27.28
N PRO A 103 -42.52 4.44 -26.90
CA PRO A 103 -42.93 4.43 -25.49
C PRO A 103 -42.21 3.36 -24.66
N GLU A 104 -41.96 2.20 -25.24
CA GLU A 104 -41.25 1.07 -24.62
C GLU A 104 -39.77 1.41 -24.41
N ALA A 105 -39.12 1.98 -25.43
CA ALA A 105 -37.74 2.45 -25.34
C ALA A 105 -37.59 3.58 -24.31
N MET A 106 -38.57 4.49 -24.21
CA MET A 106 -38.61 5.54 -23.18
C MET A 106 -38.75 4.97 -21.77
N LYS A 107 -39.56 3.91 -21.59
CA LYS A 107 -39.69 3.19 -20.32
C LYS A 107 -38.38 2.51 -19.92
N LEU A 108 -37.71 1.82 -20.84
CA LEU A 108 -36.43 1.17 -20.60
C LEU A 108 -35.31 2.19 -20.30
N ALA A 109 -35.25 3.30 -21.05
CA ALA A 109 -34.31 4.38 -20.81
C ALA A 109 -34.47 4.96 -19.39
N ARG A 110 -35.72 5.20 -18.94
CA ARG A 110 -36.03 5.66 -17.58
C ARG A 110 -35.53 4.70 -16.50
N GLN A 111 -35.66 3.38 -16.71
CA GLN A 111 -35.10 2.38 -15.79
C GLN A 111 -33.56 2.42 -15.78
N GLY A 112 -32.93 2.61 -16.94
CA GLY A 112 -31.48 2.84 -17.05
C GLY A 112 -31.00 4.05 -16.25
N PHE A 113 -31.72 5.19 -16.31
CA PHE A 113 -31.41 6.35 -15.48
C PHE A 113 -31.53 6.05 -13.98
N ILE A 114 -32.56 5.30 -13.54
CA ILE A 114 -32.72 4.89 -12.13
C ILE A 114 -31.57 3.99 -11.68
N MET A 115 -31.22 2.95 -12.45
CA MET A 115 -30.10 2.04 -12.16
C MET A 115 -28.74 2.74 -12.10
N VAL A 116 -28.56 3.80 -12.89
CA VAL A 116 -27.31 4.58 -12.89
C VAL A 116 -27.29 5.60 -11.76
N LEU A 117 -28.36 6.38 -11.58
CA LEU A 117 -28.35 7.56 -10.71
C LEU A 117 -28.77 7.30 -9.25
N GLY A 118 -29.54 6.25 -8.95
CA GLY A 118 -29.94 5.91 -7.57
C GLY A 118 -28.76 5.57 -6.63
N ARG A 119 -27.56 5.36 -7.17
CA ARG A 119 -26.31 5.20 -6.39
C ARG A 119 -25.72 6.53 -5.88
N TYR A 120 -26.21 7.66 -6.37
CA TYR A 120 -25.78 9.01 -5.99
C TYR A 120 -26.86 9.67 -5.14
N PRO A 121 -26.50 10.57 -4.21
CA PRO A 121 -27.49 11.15 -3.30
C PRO A 121 -28.44 12.13 -4.01
N ALA A 122 -29.66 12.24 -3.47
CA ALA A 122 -30.74 13.02 -4.05
C ALA A 122 -30.33 14.47 -4.40
N TRP A 123 -29.62 15.16 -3.50
CA TRP A 123 -29.14 16.53 -3.74
C TRP A 123 -28.18 16.62 -4.93
N ALA A 124 -27.33 15.61 -5.15
CA ALA A 124 -26.38 15.61 -6.26
C ALA A 124 -27.07 15.33 -7.61
N VAL A 125 -28.15 14.55 -7.62
CA VAL A 125 -28.99 14.33 -8.80
C VAL A 125 -29.76 15.61 -9.16
N VAL A 126 -30.31 16.32 -8.18
CA VAL A 126 -31.01 17.61 -8.38
C VAL A 126 -30.04 18.70 -8.86
N GLU A 127 -28.92 18.91 -8.17
CA GLU A 127 -27.89 19.89 -8.58
C GLU A 127 -27.30 19.55 -9.96
N THR A 128 -27.14 18.26 -10.28
CA THR A 128 -26.75 17.83 -11.64
C THR A 128 -27.79 18.26 -12.68
N ALA A 129 -29.08 18.02 -12.43
CA ALA A 129 -30.12 18.43 -13.37
C ALA A 129 -30.17 19.94 -13.56
N MET A 130 -30.06 20.72 -12.48
CA MET A 130 -29.97 22.19 -12.56
C MET A 130 -28.74 22.63 -13.39
N ARG A 131 -27.57 21.97 -13.24
CA ARG A 131 -26.38 22.29 -14.04
C ARG A 131 -26.54 22.03 -15.53
N PHE A 132 -27.29 21.02 -15.95
CA PHE A 132 -27.58 20.80 -17.38
C PHE A 132 -28.61 21.81 -17.91
N LEU A 133 -29.64 22.17 -17.13
CA LEU A 133 -30.64 23.19 -17.48
C LEU A 133 -30.02 24.60 -17.61
N ASP A 134 -29.16 24.99 -16.66
CA ASP A 134 -28.38 26.24 -16.71
C ASP A 134 -27.28 26.23 -17.78
N GLY A 135 -27.03 25.09 -18.44
CA GLY A 135 -25.93 24.92 -19.38
C GLY A 135 -24.52 25.00 -18.74
N ARG A 136 -24.41 24.82 -17.42
CA ARG A 136 -23.11 24.66 -16.72
C ARG A 136 -22.49 23.28 -16.98
N ALA A 137 -23.26 22.32 -17.50
CA ALA A 137 -22.83 20.99 -17.90
C ALA A 137 -23.38 20.61 -19.29
N GLY A 138 -22.67 19.70 -19.98
CA GLY A 138 -23.08 19.15 -21.27
C GLY A 138 -23.04 20.10 -22.45
N ASN A 139 -23.69 19.70 -23.54
CA ASN A 139 -23.73 20.43 -24.81
C ASN A 139 -24.81 21.52 -24.90
N LYS A 140 -25.58 21.76 -23.82
CA LYS A 140 -26.67 22.76 -23.68
C LYS A 140 -27.89 22.59 -24.60
N VAL A 141 -27.87 21.66 -25.56
CA VAL A 141 -28.93 21.51 -26.58
C VAL A 141 -29.71 20.22 -26.38
N TYR A 142 -29.01 19.10 -26.22
CA TYR A 142 -29.59 17.77 -26.07
C TYR A 142 -29.67 17.36 -24.60
N ALA A 143 -30.74 16.66 -24.22
CA ALA A 143 -30.87 16.09 -22.88
C ALA A 143 -29.73 15.07 -22.63
N PRO A 144 -29.06 15.12 -21.46
CA PRO A 144 -27.90 14.28 -21.19
C PRO A 144 -28.27 12.79 -21.10
N THR A 145 -27.28 11.94 -21.36
CA THR A 145 -27.33 10.52 -21.04
C THR A 145 -27.18 10.27 -19.53
N ALA A 146 -27.54 9.06 -19.09
CA ALA A 146 -27.33 8.64 -17.71
C ALA A 146 -25.83 8.64 -17.32
N ALA A 147 -24.93 8.41 -18.28
CA ALA A 147 -23.48 8.42 -18.06
C ALA A 147 -22.97 9.85 -17.79
N GLU A 148 -23.35 10.83 -18.61
CA GLU A 148 -22.98 12.24 -18.42
C GLU A 148 -23.52 12.80 -17.08
N MET A 149 -24.77 12.48 -16.73
CA MET A 149 -25.30 12.83 -15.40
C MET A 149 -24.51 12.16 -14.26
N ALA A 150 -24.11 10.91 -14.42
CA ALA A 150 -23.30 10.20 -13.43
C ALA A 150 -21.89 10.78 -13.27
N GLU A 151 -21.34 11.45 -14.28
CA GLU A 151 -20.04 12.15 -14.18
C GLU A 151 -20.14 13.43 -13.37
N VAL A 152 -21.17 14.23 -13.61
CA VAL A 152 -21.45 15.44 -12.81
C VAL A 152 -21.77 15.05 -11.36
N CYS A 153 -22.55 14.00 -11.13
CA CYS A 153 -22.80 13.45 -9.79
C CYS A 153 -21.50 13.02 -9.09
N ARG A 154 -20.59 12.31 -9.80
CA ARG A 154 -19.28 11.90 -9.27
C ARG A 154 -18.41 13.09 -8.89
N ALA A 155 -18.40 14.14 -9.70
CA ALA A 155 -17.66 15.37 -9.39
C ALA A 155 -18.22 16.05 -8.12
N LEU A 156 -19.55 16.16 -8.00
CA LEU A 156 -20.23 16.77 -6.84
C LEU A 156 -19.90 16.07 -5.52
N ILE A 157 -19.93 14.74 -5.47
CA ILE A 157 -19.69 13.99 -4.22
C ILE A 157 -18.20 13.74 -3.90
N SER A 158 -17.28 14.17 -4.77
CA SER A 158 -15.85 13.85 -4.63
C SER A 158 -15.22 14.45 -3.37
N GLU A 159 -15.56 15.68 -3.00
CA GLU A 159 -15.05 16.35 -1.80
C GLU A 159 -15.60 15.75 -0.50
N PRO A 160 -16.94 15.53 -0.33
CA PRO A 160 -17.46 14.78 0.82
C PRO A 160 -16.90 13.38 0.97
N LEU A 161 -16.69 12.63 -0.13
CA LEU A 161 -16.03 11.32 -0.08
C LEU A 161 -14.57 11.42 0.38
N ALA A 162 -13.84 12.44 -0.06
CA ALA A 162 -12.48 12.69 0.40
C ALA A 162 -12.45 13.12 1.88
N GLU A 163 -13.40 13.93 2.35
CA GLU A 163 -13.51 14.29 3.77
C GLU A 163 -13.79 13.06 4.64
N ARG A 164 -14.76 12.23 4.25
CA ARG A 164 -15.08 10.95 4.89
C ARG A 164 -13.86 10.01 4.96
N ALA A 165 -13.09 9.92 3.88
CA ALA A 165 -11.87 9.11 3.84
C ALA A 165 -10.80 9.64 4.82
N ARG A 166 -10.59 10.95 4.88
CA ARG A 166 -9.69 11.58 5.87
C ARG A 166 -10.14 11.33 7.31
N ILE A 167 -11.44 11.43 7.59
CA ILE A 167 -12.01 11.17 8.93
C ILE A 167 -11.79 9.72 9.35
N ASN A 168 -12.07 8.74 8.47
CA ASN A 168 -11.80 7.33 8.78
C ASN A 168 -10.31 7.07 9.00
N ALA A 169 -9.42 7.61 8.16
CA ALA A 169 -7.97 7.48 8.32
C ALA A 169 -7.45 8.00 9.68
N ILE A 170 -8.11 9.01 10.27
CA ILE A 170 -7.83 9.49 11.65
C ILE A 170 -8.45 8.57 12.70
N LEU A 171 -9.71 8.16 12.53
CA LEU A 171 -10.46 7.38 13.53
C LEU A 171 -9.95 5.94 13.68
N ASP A 172 -9.43 5.37 12.59
CA ASP A 172 -8.95 3.99 12.46
C ASP A 172 -7.40 3.88 12.60
N ALA A 173 -6.72 4.99 12.91
CA ALA A 173 -5.26 5.04 13.07
C ALA A 173 -4.77 4.30 14.34
N GLU A 174 -3.61 3.67 14.24
CA GLU A 174 -2.94 3.04 15.38
C GLU A 174 -2.19 4.07 16.23
N VAL A 175 -2.53 4.17 17.52
CA VAL A 175 -1.85 5.09 18.43
C VAL A 175 -0.56 4.45 18.95
N TYR A 176 0.59 4.95 18.51
CA TYR A 176 1.89 4.55 19.06
C TYR A 176 2.36 5.54 20.12
N HIS A 177 3.07 5.01 21.11
CA HIS A 177 3.64 5.81 22.19
C HIS A 177 5.14 5.98 21.96
N LEU A 178 5.64 7.21 22.03
CA LEU A 178 7.06 7.49 22.02
C LEU A 178 7.69 6.89 23.29
N PRO A 179 8.73 6.03 23.19
CA PRO A 179 9.33 5.40 24.35
C PRO A 179 9.80 6.44 25.38
N THR A 180 9.48 6.20 26.64
CA THR A 180 9.91 7.03 27.78
C THR A 180 11.43 7.07 27.89
N GLU A 181 11.97 8.04 28.64
CA GLU A 181 13.42 8.15 28.85
C GLU A 181 14.03 6.86 29.43
N ALA A 182 13.30 6.17 30.31
CA ALA A 182 13.71 4.89 30.88
C ALA A 182 13.74 3.77 29.83
N GLU A 183 12.72 3.67 28.97
CA GLU A 183 12.68 2.69 27.88
C GLU A 183 13.73 2.98 26.81
N ARG A 184 13.99 4.26 26.48
CA ARG A 184 15.10 4.66 25.59
C ARG A 184 16.44 4.26 26.18
N ALA A 185 16.67 4.48 27.47
CA ALA A 185 17.89 4.07 28.16
C ALA A 185 18.04 2.54 28.21
N GLU A 186 16.96 1.78 28.39
CA GLU A 186 17.02 0.32 28.30
C GLU A 186 17.28 -0.17 26.87
N VAL A 187 16.63 0.39 25.85
CA VAL A 187 16.90 0.04 24.44
C VAL A 187 18.35 0.35 24.07
N ALA A 188 18.88 1.50 24.50
CA ALA A 188 20.29 1.84 24.33
C ALA A 188 21.21 0.82 25.04
N ARG A 189 20.93 0.47 26.30
CA ARG A 189 21.69 -0.54 27.06
C ARG A 189 21.67 -1.91 26.35
N ARG A 190 20.50 -2.38 25.92
CA ARG A 190 20.35 -3.65 25.17
C ARG A 190 21.05 -3.61 23.82
N HIS A 191 21.10 -2.45 23.16
CA HIS A 191 21.86 -2.27 21.92
C HIS A 191 23.38 -2.29 22.17
N GLU A 192 23.87 -1.62 23.22
CA GLU A 192 25.27 -1.72 23.64
C GLU A 192 25.68 -3.15 24.05
N GLU A 193 24.80 -3.87 24.75
CA GLU A 193 24.96 -5.28 25.10
C GLU A 193 25.09 -6.12 23.81
N PHE A 194 24.15 -5.99 22.87
CA PHE A 194 24.17 -6.68 21.57
C PHE A 194 25.41 -6.34 20.72
N VAL A 195 25.77 -5.06 20.58
CA VAL A 195 26.97 -4.62 19.84
C VAL A 195 28.24 -5.18 20.47
N ARG A 196 28.29 -5.25 21.81
CA ARG A 196 29.42 -5.81 22.57
C ARG A 196 29.50 -7.33 22.45
N GLU A 197 28.38 -8.03 22.30
CA GLU A 197 28.35 -9.47 22.00
C GLU A 197 28.72 -9.76 20.54
N ALA A 198 28.17 -9.02 19.59
CA ALA A 198 28.52 -9.10 18.17
C ALA A 198 30.03 -8.83 17.95
N ALA A 199 30.59 -7.81 18.61
CA ALA A 199 32.03 -7.52 18.56
C ALA A 199 32.89 -8.62 19.21
N LYS A 200 32.40 -9.31 20.26
CA LYS A 200 33.05 -10.48 20.86
C LYS A 200 32.92 -11.76 20.01
N ALA A 201 31.90 -11.85 19.17
CA ALA A 201 31.72 -12.95 18.21
C ALA A 201 32.57 -12.73 16.95
N ALA A 202 32.74 -11.46 16.54
CA ALA A 202 33.58 -11.05 15.42
C ALA A 202 35.07 -10.85 15.78
N ASP A 203 35.49 -11.12 17.02
CA ASP A 203 36.91 -11.11 17.39
C ASP A 203 37.63 -12.31 16.72
N PRO A 204 38.56 -12.10 15.77
CA PRO A 204 39.25 -13.20 15.08
C PRO A 204 40.13 -14.04 16.02
N ARG A 205 40.34 -13.62 17.27
CA ARG A 205 40.99 -14.43 18.31
C ARG A 205 40.08 -15.55 18.83
N ARG A 206 38.76 -15.46 18.66
CA ARG A 206 37.78 -16.48 19.06
C ARG A 206 37.41 -17.47 17.96
N MET A 207 37.62 -17.14 16.67
CA MET A 207 37.52 -18.11 15.58
C MET A 207 38.64 -19.19 15.62
N ARG A 208 39.72 -18.93 16.36
CA ARG A 208 40.86 -19.86 16.55
C ARG A 208 40.57 -20.99 17.56
N VAL A 209 39.49 -21.72 17.35
CA VAL A 209 39.24 -23.06 17.93
C VAL A 209 38.67 -23.97 16.83
N GLY A 210 39.45 -24.19 15.76
CA GLY A 210 39.09 -25.09 14.67
C GLY A 210 39.77 -24.78 13.33
N GLU A 211 40.05 -23.51 13.04
CA GLU A 211 40.75 -23.12 11.81
C GLU A 211 42.23 -23.53 11.85
N GLU A 212 42.63 -24.34 10.87
CA GLU A 212 44.06 -24.55 10.56
C GLU A 212 44.71 -23.20 10.20
N PRO A 213 45.96 -22.95 10.60
CA PRO A 213 46.57 -21.65 10.39
C PRO A 213 46.75 -21.40 8.89
N ALA A 214 46.14 -20.34 8.37
CA ALA A 214 46.28 -19.91 6.98
C ALA A 214 47.76 -19.80 6.58
N GLY A 215 48.25 -20.79 5.84
CA GLY A 215 49.67 -21.07 5.66
C GLY A 215 50.02 -22.57 5.71
N ALA A 216 49.26 -23.39 6.44
CA ALA A 216 49.42 -24.84 6.50
C ALA A 216 49.32 -25.49 5.11
N GLU A 217 48.22 -25.25 4.38
CA GLU A 217 48.06 -25.71 3.00
C GLU A 217 49.17 -25.23 2.05
N ALA A 218 49.74 -24.05 2.30
CA ALA A 218 50.80 -23.49 1.45
C ALA A 218 52.14 -24.18 1.72
N ILE A 219 52.41 -24.54 2.99
CA ILE A 219 53.56 -25.35 3.39
C ILE A 219 53.41 -26.79 2.87
N GLU A 220 52.22 -27.37 2.94
CA GLU A 220 51.96 -28.71 2.37
C GLU A 220 52.08 -28.73 0.84
N ARG A 221 51.50 -27.76 0.13
CA ARG A 221 51.68 -27.65 -1.34
C ARG A 221 53.15 -27.51 -1.71
N ALA A 222 53.88 -26.62 -1.03
CA ALA A 222 55.33 -26.46 -1.22
C ALA A 222 56.17 -27.66 -0.74
N ALA A 223 55.59 -28.65 -0.06
CA ALA A 223 56.23 -29.93 0.27
C ALA A 223 55.87 -31.04 -0.74
N ALA A 224 54.62 -31.06 -1.20
CA ALA A 224 54.14 -31.96 -2.25
C ALA A 224 54.82 -31.69 -3.60
N GLU A 225 54.97 -30.41 -3.98
CA GLU A 225 55.70 -29.99 -5.18
C GLU A 225 57.16 -30.44 -5.16
N ARG A 226 57.83 -30.37 -4.00
CA ARG A 226 59.21 -30.87 -3.83
C ARG A 226 59.30 -32.38 -4.00
N ARG A 227 58.41 -33.16 -3.38
CA ARG A 227 58.34 -34.62 -3.58
C ARG A 227 58.05 -34.99 -5.03
N LEU A 228 57.20 -34.23 -5.72
CA LEU A 228 56.92 -34.47 -7.14
C LEU A 228 58.17 -34.25 -8.00
N ALA A 229 58.92 -33.17 -7.76
CA ALA A 229 60.17 -32.88 -8.44
C ALA A 229 61.27 -33.91 -8.12
N GLU A 230 61.36 -34.39 -6.88
CA GLU A 230 62.27 -35.49 -6.47
C GLU A 230 61.94 -36.78 -7.24
N LEU A 231 60.67 -37.18 -7.30
CA LEU A 231 60.21 -38.36 -8.04
C LEU A 231 60.39 -38.21 -9.56
N GLN A 232 60.19 -37.02 -10.12
CA GLN A 232 60.46 -36.75 -11.53
C GLN A 232 61.96 -36.85 -11.83
N ALA A 233 62.82 -36.28 -11.00
CA ALA A 233 64.27 -36.40 -11.15
C ALA A 233 64.77 -37.84 -10.93
N GLU A 234 64.08 -38.67 -10.16
CA GLU A 234 64.35 -40.12 -10.07
C GLU A 234 63.88 -40.86 -11.32
N ALA A 235 62.68 -40.58 -11.84
CA ALA A 235 62.18 -41.17 -13.07
C ALA A 235 63.05 -40.83 -14.29
N GLU A 236 63.52 -39.58 -14.41
CA GLU A 236 64.46 -39.16 -15.46
C GLU A 236 65.81 -39.87 -15.34
N ARG A 237 66.35 -40.02 -14.13
CA ARG A 237 67.58 -40.81 -13.88
C ARG A 237 67.38 -42.31 -14.18
N SER A 238 66.20 -42.86 -13.91
CA SER A 238 65.87 -44.25 -14.25
C SER A 238 65.73 -44.45 -15.76
N ALA A 239 65.07 -43.54 -16.47
CA ALA A 239 64.91 -43.59 -17.93
C ALA A 239 66.26 -43.42 -18.66
N ALA A 240 67.10 -42.48 -18.19
CA ALA A 240 68.48 -42.32 -18.68
C ALA A 240 69.39 -43.50 -18.32
N GLY A 241 68.99 -44.34 -17.37
CA GLY A 241 69.69 -45.58 -16.98
C GLY A 241 69.19 -46.85 -17.67
N SER A 242 68.12 -46.80 -18.46
CA SER A 242 67.49 -47.99 -19.07
C SER A 242 67.63 -48.11 -20.59
N ASP A 243 68.48 -47.30 -21.23
CA ASP A 243 68.79 -47.40 -22.67
C ASP A 243 69.98 -48.36 -22.90
N GLY A 244 69.81 -49.64 -22.52
CA GLY A 244 70.97 -50.54 -22.40
C GLY A 244 70.76 -52.04 -22.12
N ALA A 245 69.56 -52.62 -22.27
CA ALA A 245 69.40 -54.09 -22.28
C ALA A 245 68.07 -54.58 -22.88
N VAL A 246 68.11 -55.04 -24.12
CA VAL A 246 67.12 -55.89 -24.83
C VAL A 246 68.00 -56.87 -25.63
N GLU A 247 67.88 -58.20 -25.60
CA GLU A 247 66.74 -59.14 -25.65
C GLU A 247 67.24 -60.55 -25.17
N PRO A 248 66.64 -61.71 -25.51
CA PRO A 248 65.30 -62.25 -25.23
C PRO A 248 65.34 -63.46 -24.25
N ALA A 249 64.17 -63.95 -23.84
CA ALA A 249 64.02 -65.35 -23.41
C ALA A 249 62.63 -65.91 -23.77
N SER A 250 62.61 -66.90 -24.66
CA SER A 250 61.50 -67.85 -24.85
C SER A 250 61.64 -69.00 -23.82
N ALA A 251 60.72 -69.97 -23.67
CA ALA A 251 59.53 -70.30 -24.44
C ALA A 251 58.43 -70.91 -23.52
N GLY A 252 57.24 -71.10 -24.07
CA GLY A 252 56.15 -71.88 -23.46
C GLY A 252 55.21 -72.38 -24.56
N GLN A 253 55.60 -73.48 -25.21
CA GLN A 253 54.81 -74.17 -26.24
C GLN A 253 54.05 -75.37 -25.65
N ASP A 254 53.34 -76.06 -26.55
CA ASP A 254 52.74 -77.39 -26.44
C ASP A 254 51.34 -77.37 -25.77
N GLU A 255 50.23 -77.62 -26.49
CA GLU A 255 49.78 -78.89 -27.12
C GLU A 255 49.35 -79.93 -26.07
N GLU A 256 48.25 -80.70 -26.21
CA GLU A 256 47.16 -80.78 -27.20
C GLU A 256 45.81 -80.91 -26.39
N SER A 257 44.62 -81.34 -26.82
CA SER A 257 44.20 -82.10 -28.01
C SER A 257 42.75 -81.83 -28.45
N SER A 258 42.40 -82.46 -29.57
CA SER A 258 41.08 -82.78 -30.14
C SER A 258 40.08 -83.39 -29.10
N GLN A 259 38.75 -83.46 -29.32
CA GLN A 259 37.95 -83.65 -30.54
C GLN A 259 36.60 -82.90 -30.50
#